data_AF-A0A0C1UKM2-F1
#
_entry.id   AF-A0A0C1UKM2-F1
#
_cell.length_a   1.000
_cell.length_b   1.000
_cell.length_c   1.000
_cell.angle_alpha   90.00
_cell.angle_beta   90.00
_cell.angle_gamma   90.00
#
_symmetry.space_group_name_H-M   'P 1'
#
loop_
_entity.id
_entity.type
_entity.pdbx_description
1 polymer ?
#
loop_
_entity_poly.entity_id
_entity_poly.type
_entity_poly.pdbx_seq_one_letter_code
_entity_poly.pdbx_strand_id
1 'polypeptide(L)'
;MKKLIPILMVILIVPMVLTGCSDRYNPFASKTYYYVIIEGEGTPQKDDKGEVMESREYKLPAYDKEGKEKIITFTGIQQLREGAFLKLTLKGESVKTYEEVQKEDIPKEAAEKLDIK
;
A
#
# COMPACT_ATOMS: atom_id res chain seq x y z
N MET A 1 48.61 -2.26 -25.93
CA MET A 1 47.86 -2.76 -24.76
C MET A 1 46.45 -2.18 -24.80
N LYS A 2 45.44 -3.04 -24.68
CA LYS A 2 44.15 -2.99 -25.39
C LYS A 2 43.08 -2.20 -24.62
N LYS A 3 42.32 -1.37 -25.34
CA LYS A 3 41.29 -0.41 -24.90
C LYS A 3 40.04 -1.09 -24.26
N LEU A 4 40.18 -1.75 -23.12
CA LEU A 4 39.09 -2.54 -22.48
C LEU A 4 38.44 -1.87 -21.26
N ILE A 5 38.94 -0.71 -20.83
CA ILE A 5 38.48 -0.03 -19.61
C ILE A 5 37.02 0.47 -19.68
N PRO A 6 36.47 0.98 -20.80
CA PRO A 6 35.08 1.45 -20.79
C PRO A 6 34.06 0.30 -20.78
N ILE A 7 34.42 -0.89 -21.26
CA ILE A 7 33.52 -2.06 -21.32
C ILE A 7 33.31 -2.65 -19.92
N LEU A 8 34.35 -2.67 -19.09
CA LEU A 8 34.26 -3.19 -17.72
C LEU A 8 33.38 -2.31 -16.82
N MET A 9 33.36 -0.99 -17.05
CA MET A 9 32.53 -0.06 -16.31
C MET A 9 31.04 -0.19 -16.66
N VAL A 10 30.72 -0.40 -17.94
CA VAL A 10 29.32 -0.60 -18.39
C VAL A 10 28.76 -1.93 -17.87
N ILE A 11 29.57 -3.00 -17.85
CA ILE A 11 29.15 -4.31 -17.32
C ILE A 11 28.86 -4.28 -15.81
N LEU A 12 29.50 -3.39 -15.05
CA LEU A 12 29.29 -3.28 -13.60
C LEU A 12 28.04 -2.47 -13.23
N ILE A 13 27.60 -1.55 -14.09
CA ILE A 13 26.43 -0.68 -13.85
C ILE A 13 25.12 -1.36 -14.28
N VAL A 14 25.14 -2.20 -15.32
CA VAL A 14 23.94 -2.86 -15.87
C VAL A 14 23.22 -3.82 -14.90
N PRO A 15 23.88 -4.62 -14.04
CA PRO A 15 23.14 -5.51 -13.14
C PRO A 15 22.42 -4.77 -12.00
N MET A 16 22.83 -3.54 -11.67
CA MET A 16 22.20 -2.75 -10.60
C MET A 16 20.81 -2.21 -11.00
N VAL A 17 20.53 -2.13 -12.31
CA VAL A 17 19.23 -1.70 -12.86
C VAL A 17 18.23 -2.87 -12.89
N LEU A 18 18.70 -4.13 -12.86
CA LEU A 18 17.86 -5.32 -13.07
C LEU A 18 17.49 -6.05 -11.78
N THR A 19 18.18 -5.82 -10.66
CA THR A 19 17.66 -6.25 -9.36
C THR A 19 16.57 -5.28 -8.94
N GLY A 20 15.33 -5.59 -9.34
CA GLY A 20 14.14 -4.92 -8.86
C GLY A 20 14.12 -4.95 -7.33
N CYS A 21 14.67 -3.91 -6.71
CA CYS A 21 14.44 -3.60 -5.32
C CYS A 21 12.94 -3.43 -5.20
N SER A 22 12.25 -4.43 -4.64
CA SER A 22 10.81 -4.31 -4.35
C SER A 22 10.57 -2.92 -3.74
N ASP A 23 9.67 -2.13 -4.35
CA ASP A 23 9.42 -0.73 -3.96
C ASP A 23 9.11 -0.58 -2.46
N ARG A 24 8.72 -1.70 -1.83
CA ARG A 24 8.60 -1.88 -0.39
C ARG A 24 9.82 -1.40 0.42
N TYR A 25 11.05 -1.61 -0.05
CA TYR A 25 12.27 -1.25 0.69
C TYR A 25 13.09 -0.13 0.03
N ASN A 26 12.65 0.37 -1.12
CA ASN A 26 13.33 1.45 -1.81
C ASN A 26 13.04 2.81 -1.12
N PRO A 27 14.04 3.51 -0.58
CA PRO A 27 13.84 4.84 0.02
C PRO A 27 13.35 5.87 -1.02
N PHE A 28 13.62 5.67 -2.30
CA PHE A 28 13.21 6.54 -3.41
C PHE A 28 11.88 6.14 -4.05
N ALA A 29 11.21 5.08 -3.57
CA ALA A 29 9.89 4.72 -4.08
C ALA A 29 8.87 5.82 -3.75
N SER A 30 8.12 6.21 -4.78
CA SER A 30 7.06 7.21 -4.65
C SER A 30 5.95 6.69 -3.73
N LYS A 31 5.46 7.57 -2.86
CA LYS A 31 4.29 7.28 -2.03
C LYS A 31 3.02 7.48 -2.86
N THR A 32 2.09 6.54 -2.74
CA THR A 32 0.73 6.66 -3.29
C THR A 32 -0.28 6.62 -2.15
N TYR A 33 -1.44 7.25 -2.36
CA TYR A 33 -2.48 7.35 -1.34
C TYR A 33 -3.79 6.83 -1.90
N TYR A 34 -4.46 6.01 -1.09
CA TYR A 34 -5.77 5.44 -1.39
C TYR A 34 -6.69 5.62 -0.19
N TYR A 35 -7.99 5.77 -0.45
CA TYR A 35 -9.02 6.00 0.54
C TYR A 35 -9.98 4.82 0.55
N VAL A 36 -10.34 4.34 1.74
CA VAL A 36 -11.21 3.18 1.93
C VAL A 36 -12.20 3.44 3.06
N ILE A 37 -13.37 2.82 3.00
CA ILE A 37 -14.30 2.70 4.13
C ILE A 37 -14.19 1.29 4.71
N ILE A 38 -14.09 1.18 6.04
CA ILE A 38 -14.04 -0.12 6.69
C ILE A 38 -15.41 -0.79 6.64
N GLU A 39 -15.46 -1.96 6.01
CA GLU A 39 -16.65 -2.81 5.96
C GLU A 39 -16.38 -4.13 6.69
N GLY A 40 -17.26 -4.47 7.64
CA GLY A 40 -17.15 -5.69 8.45
C GLY A 40 -15.97 -5.72 9.44
N GLU A 41 -15.77 -6.88 10.07
CA GLU A 41 -14.83 -7.05 11.19
C GLU A 41 -13.40 -7.41 10.77
N GLY A 42 -13.19 -7.70 9.49
CA GLY A 42 -11.92 -8.22 8.96
C GLY A 42 -11.66 -9.68 9.34
N THR A 43 -10.68 -10.30 8.68
CA THR A 43 -10.30 -11.70 8.90
C THR A 43 -9.29 -11.81 10.05
N PRO A 44 -9.54 -12.60 11.10
CA PRO A 44 -8.56 -12.85 12.15
C PRO A 44 -7.26 -13.45 11.61
N GLN A 45 -6.13 -12.84 11.95
CA GLN A 45 -4.82 -13.39 11.66
C GLN A 45 -4.44 -14.43 12.72
N LYS A 46 -3.59 -15.39 12.34
CA LYS A 46 -3.03 -16.39 13.25
C LYS A 46 -1.51 -16.32 13.24
N ASP A 47 -0.90 -16.55 14.39
CA ASP A 47 0.56 -16.67 14.48
C ASP A 47 1.04 -18.05 13.98
N ASP A 48 2.35 -18.28 14.04
CA ASP A 48 2.98 -19.55 13.61
C ASP A 48 2.51 -20.77 14.44
N LYS A 49 1.90 -20.55 15.60
CA LYS A 49 1.35 -21.59 16.48
C LYS A 49 -0.16 -21.80 16.25
N GLY A 50 -0.79 -21.00 15.40
CA GLY A 50 -2.21 -21.05 15.11
C GLY A 50 -3.08 -20.27 16.10
N GLU A 51 -2.48 -19.49 17.00
CA GLU A 51 -3.19 -18.64 17.96
C GLU A 51 -3.74 -17.40 17.28
N VAL A 52 -4.98 -17.03 17.60
CA VAL A 52 -5.65 -15.87 16.98
C VAL A 52 -5.03 -14.58 17.51
N MET A 53 -4.54 -13.75 16.59
CA MET A 53 -4.01 -12.42 16.88
C MET A 53 -5.15 -11.38 16.95
N GLU A 54 -4.89 -10.26 17.63
CA GLU A 54 -5.79 -9.10 17.60
C GLU A 54 -5.89 -8.47 16.21
N SER A 55 -4.81 -8.60 15.43
CA SER A 55 -4.75 -8.06 14.08
C SER A 55 -5.80 -8.69 13.16
N ARG A 56 -6.34 -7.84 12.29
CA ARG A 56 -7.37 -8.19 11.33
C ARG A 56 -6.90 -7.84 9.93
N GLU A 57 -7.06 -8.77 8.99
CA GLU A 57 -6.80 -8.51 7.58
C GLU A 57 -8.08 -8.05 6.87
N TYR A 58 -7.94 -6.97 6.12
CA TYR A 58 -8.99 -6.37 5.32
C TYR A 58 -8.59 -6.46 3.86
N LYS A 59 -9.54 -6.82 3.00
CA LYS A 59 -9.40 -6.79 1.54
C LYS A 59 -10.58 -6.00 1.00
N LEU A 60 -10.36 -4.71 0.77
CA LEU A 60 -11.42 -3.74 0.51
C LEU A 60 -11.14 -2.96 -0.78
N PRO A 61 -12.19 -2.50 -1.48
CA PRO A 61 -12.03 -1.53 -2.56
C PRO A 61 -11.53 -0.20 -1.99
N ALA A 62 -10.49 0.34 -2.61
CA ALA A 62 -9.92 1.63 -2.23
C ALA A 62 -9.77 2.52 -3.46
N TYR A 63 -9.92 3.82 -3.28
CA TYR A 63 -9.94 4.79 -4.36
C TYR A 63 -8.79 5.77 -4.21
N ASP A 64 -8.05 6.03 -5.29
CA ASP A 64 -7.06 7.11 -5.28
C ASP A 64 -7.74 8.48 -5.36
N LYS A 65 -6.93 9.55 -5.30
CA LYS A 65 -7.43 10.93 -5.40
C LYS A 65 -8.20 11.26 -6.69
N GLU A 66 -8.07 10.44 -7.73
CA GLU A 66 -8.76 10.61 -9.02
C GLU A 66 -10.01 9.69 -9.09
N GLY A 67 -10.35 8.99 -8.02
CA GLY A 67 -11.47 8.05 -7.97
C GLY A 67 -11.18 6.72 -8.68
N LYS A 68 -9.91 6.38 -8.96
CA LYS A 68 -9.55 5.10 -9.57
C LYS A 68 -9.54 4.01 -8.50
N GLU A 69 -10.26 2.94 -8.78
CA GLU A 69 -10.40 1.80 -7.88
C GLU A 69 -9.16 0.91 -7.89
N LYS A 70 -8.78 0.43 -6.70
CA LYS A 70 -7.85 -0.68 -6.50
C LYS A 70 -8.32 -1.51 -5.31
N ILE A 71 -8.36 -2.83 -5.45
CA ILE A 71 -8.54 -3.72 -4.29
C ILE A 71 -7.22 -3.77 -3.52
N ILE A 72 -7.25 -3.37 -2.25
CA ILE A 72 -6.06 -3.35 -1.39
C ILE A 72 -6.27 -4.28 -0.21
N THR A 73 -5.28 -5.15 0.01
CA THR A 73 -5.18 -5.97 1.23
C THR A 73 -4.26 -5.27 2.22
N PHE A 74 -4.72 -5.10 3.45
CA PHE A 74 -3.92 -4.54 4.54
C PHE A 74 -4.31 -5.13 5.90
N THR A 75 -3.39 -5.04 6.85
CA THR A 75 -3.58 -5.55 8.21
C THR A 75 -3.78 -4.39 9.17
N GLY A 76 -4.92 -4.37 9.85
CA GLY A 76 -5.16 -3.53 11.02
C GLY A 76 -4.49 -4.14 12.24
N ILE A 77 -3.90 -3.30 13.10
CA ILE A 77 -3.28 -3.73 14.37
C ILE A 77 -4.32 -4.40 15.29
N GLN A 78 -5.57 -3.95 15.19
CA GLN A 78 -6.75 -4.49 15.85
C GLN A 78 -7.94 -4.42 14.89
N GLN A 79 -9.13 -4.87 15.34
CA GLN A 79 -10.37 -4.62 14.63
C GLN A 79 -10.62 -3.11 14.47
N LEU A 80 -10.72 -2.68 13.22
CA LEU A 80 -10.99 -1.30 12.84
C LEU A 80 -12.50 -1.05 12.96
N ARG A 81 -12.86 0.20 13.28
CA ARG A 81 -14.27 0.59 13.43
C ARG A 81 -14.96 0.52 12.07
N GLU A 82 -16.07 -0.22 12.01
CA GLU A 82 -16.92 -0.27 10.83
C GLU A 82 -17.43 1.14 10.47
N GLY A 83 -17.39 1.47 9.17
CA GLY A 83 -17.73 2.79 8.65
C GLY A 83 -16.64 3.86 8.81
N ALA A 84 -15.49 3.55 9.42
CA ALA A 84 -14.37 4.49 9.47
C ALA A 84 -13.75 4.68 8.08
N PHE A 85 -13.44 5.93 7.73
CA PHE A 85 -12.68 6.24 6.52
C PHE A 85 -11.19 6.23 6.84
N LEU A 86 -10.41 5.49 6.05
CA LEU A 86 -8.96 5.45 6.20
C LEU A 86 -8.27 5.96 4.96
N LYS A 87 -7.17 6.68 5.17
CA LYS A 87 -6.17 7.00 4.16
C LYS A 87 -5.01 6.03 4.28
N LEU A 88 -4.86 5.17 3.27
CA LEU A 88 -3.76 4.22 3.14
C LEU A 88 -2.58 4.90 2.45
N THR A 89 -1.40 4.83 3.05
CA THR A 89 -0.14 5.23 2.42
C THR A 89 0.58 4.01 1.90
N LEU A 90 0.78 3.94 0.60
CA LEU A 90 1.44 2.83 -0.08
C LEU A 90 2.83 3.24 -0.57
N LYS A 91 3.73 2.25 -0.66
CA LYS A 91 4.96 2.32 -1.45
C LYS A 91 4.96 1.15 -2.43
N GLY A 92 4.86 1.45 -3.72
CA GLY A 92 4.52 0.46 -4.74
C GLY A 92 3.17 -0.18 -4.42
N GLU A 93 3.16 -1.50 -4.20
CA GLU A 93 1.94 -2.24 -3.87
C GLU A 93 1.74 -2.52 -2.38
N SER A 94 2.72 -2.16 -1.54
CA SER A 94 2.67 -2.45 -0.11
C SER A 94 2.09 -1.27 0.68
N VAL A 95 1.08 -1.53 1.50
CA VAL A 95 0.60 -0.57 2.51
C VAL A 95 1.66 -0.41 3.60
N LYS A 96 1.99 0.85 3.90
CA LYS A 96 2.99 1.23 4.91
C LYS A 96 2.37 1.72 6.19
N THR A 97 1.30 2.48 6.08
CA THR A 97 0.51 2.97 7.20
C THR A 97 -0.89 3.26 6.72
N TYR A 98 -1.82 3.32 7.67
CA TYR A 98 -3.14 3.86 7.49
C TYR A 98 -3.39 4.89 8.60
N GLU A 99 -4.25 5.87 8.33
CA GLU A 99 -4.72 6.85 9.30
C GLU A 99 -6.22 7.05 9.11
N GLU A 100 -6.96 7.21 10.20
CA GLU A 100 -8.39 7.56 10.15
C GLU A 100 -8.53 9.03 9.73
N VAL A 101 -9.42 9.29 8.78
CA VAL A 101 -9.65 10.62 8.21
C VAL A 101 -11.14 10.97 8.25
N GLN A 102 -11.47 12.25 8.23
CA GLN A 102 -12.86 12.69 8.12
C GLN A 102 -13.31 12.67 6.66
N LYS A 103 -14.64 12.64 6.44
CA LYS A 103 -15.22 12.69 5.09
C LYS A 103 -14.72 13.92 4.32
N GLU A 104 -14.61 15.06 4.99
CA GLU A 104 -14.15 16.31 4.39
C GLU A 104 -12.69 16.28 3.90
N ASP A 105 -11.85 15.40 4.44
CA ASP A 105 -10.44 15.26 4.06
C ASP A 105 -10.23 14.36 2.83
N ILE A 106 -11.28 13.68 2.37
CA ILE A 106 -11.24 12.76 1.24
C ILE A 106 -11.40 13.56 -0.07
N PRO A 107 -10.53 13.37 -1.08
CA PRO A 107 -10.70 13.97 -2.39
C PRO A 107 -12.09 13.68 -2.96
N LYS A 108 -12.70 14.68 -3.59
CA LYS A 108 -14.08 14.62 -4.06
C LYS A 108 -14.35 13.40 -4.94
N GLU A 109 -13.45 13.10 -5.86
CA GLU A 109 -13.54 11.98 -6.79
C GLU A 109 -13.53 10.63 -6.06
N ALA A 110 -12.75 10.50 -4.99
CA ALA A 110 -12.74 9.31 -4.14
C ALA A 110 -14.00 9.23 -3.27
N ALA A 111 -14.43 10.35 -2.70
CA ALA A 111 -15.62 10.43 -1.86
C ALA A 111 -16.90 10.05 -2.63
N GLU A 112 -17.02 10.46 -3.89
CA GLU A 112 -18.13 10.05 -4.77
C GLU A 112 -18.17 8.52 -5.01
N LYS A 113 -17.01 7.85 -5.02
CA LYS A 113 -16.92 6.40 -5.20
C LYS A 113 -17.20 5.59 -3.95
N LEU A 114 -16.89 6.13 -2.78
CA LEU A 114 -17.14 5.51 -1.48
C LEU A 114 -18.63 5.57 -1.06
N ASP A 115 -19.54 5.87 -2.00
CA ASP A 115 -20.99 6.15 -1.80
C ASP A 115 -21.27 7.10 -0.63
N ILE A 116 -20.37 8.06 -0.38
CA ILE A 116 -20.51 8.95 0.76
C ILE A 116 -21.53 10.04 0.44
N LYS A 117 -22.82 9.73 0.60
CA LYS A 117 -23.93 10.70 0.51
C LYS A 117 -23.79 11.82 1.52
#